data_AF-A0A5K1KWH7-F1
#
_entry.id   AF-A0A5K1KWH7-F1
#
_cell.length_a   1.000
_cell.length_b   1.000
_cell.length_c   1.000
_cell.angle_alpha   90.00
_cell.angle_beta   90.00
_cell.angle_gamma   90.00
#
_symmetry.space_group_name_H-M   'P 1'
#
loop_
_entity.id
_entity.type
_entity.pdbx_description
1 polymer ?
#
loop_
_entity_poly.entity_id
_entity_poly.type
_entity_poly.pdbx_seq_one_letter_code
_entity_poly.pdbx_strand_id
1 'polypeptide(L)'
;MNVLEFISSIINTIIWPIFILSAIRILHTPITELIKNIARIKYGSFELELIDRKLSEVTINSVQTNAEVSLDSENPLTKEFNKIRALITQKGPRFPIVVAWRIIKNRLGEIIVDHNVSFSSNDSRDEIDILYDRKIIDLNIRDSFKNLNELFIILADYDQISESQANKFIDASELLAKNLEKL
;
A
#
# COMPACT_ATOMS: atom_id res chain seq x y z
N MET A 1 22.56 57.86 -43.73
CA MET A 1 22.08 57.18 -42.51
C MET A 1 22.62 57.92 -41.32
N ASN A 2 21.74 58.39 -40.45
CA ASN A 2 22.13 58.97 -39.19
C ASN A 2 22.54 57.84 -38.23
N VAL A 3 23.53 58.07 -37.37
CA VAL A 3 24.02 57.06 -36.39
C VAL A 3 22.87 56.51 -35.53
N LEU A 4 21.86 57.33 -35.26
CA LEU A 4 20.63 56.95 -34.57
C LEU A 4 19.77 55.91 -35.32
N GLU A 5 19.68 55.99 -36.66
CA GLU A 5 18.93 55.02 -37.47
C GLU A 5 19.60 53.65 -37.47
N PHE A 6 20.95 53.63 -37.49
CA PHE A 6 21.71 52.40 -37.43
C PHE A 6 21.53 51.67 -36.08
N ILE A 7 21.57 52.42 -34.97
CA ILE A 7 21.32 51.87 -33.63
C ILE A 7 19.88 51.36 -33.50
N SER A 8 18.89 52.08 -34.04
CA SER A 8 17.49 51.67 -34.03
C SER A 8 17.25 50.36 -34.79
N SER A 9 17.88 50.20 -35.96
CA SER A 9 17.81 48.97 -36.78
C SER A 9 18.36 47.75 -36.04
N ILE A 10 19.49 47.89 -35.34
CA ILE A 10 20.10 46.82 -34.55
C ILE A 10 19.19 46.39 -33.39
N ILE A 11 18.63 47.35 -32.66
CA ILE A 11 17.74 47.07 -31.52
C ILE A 11 16.48 46.31 -31.98
N ASN A 12 15.87 46.73 -33.09
CA ASN A 12 14.68 46.06 -33.63
C ASN A 12 14.95 44.61 -34.03
N THR A 13 16.15 44.30 -34.50
CA THR A 13 16.52 42.95 -34.94
C THR A 13 16.80 42.02 -33.75
N ILE A 14 17.33 42.57 -32.64
CA ILE A 14 17.74 41.81 -31.45
C ILE A 14 16.57 41.60 -30.46
N ILE A 15 15.56 42.47 -30.48
CA ILE A 15 14.40 42.40 -29.58
C ILE A 15 13.63 41.08 -29.73
N TRP A 16 13.41 40.61 -30.97
CA TRP A 16 12.66 39.37 -31.22
C TRP A 16 13.35 38.11 -30.67
N PRO A 17 14.65 37.86 -30.96
CA PRO A 17 15.39 36.75 -30.35
C PRO A 17 15.34 36.76 -28.83
N ILE A 18 15.54 37.93 -28.20
CA ILE A 18 15.50 38.07 -26.74
C ILE A 18 14.11 37.77 -26.20
N PHE A 19 13.07 38.27 -26.86
CA PHE A 19 11.69 38.03 -26.45
C PHE A 19 11.33 36.54 -26.51
N ILE A 20 11.71 35.85 -27.60
CA ILE A 20 11.48 34.40 -27.76
C ILE A 20 12.22 33.60 -26.68
N LEU A 21 13.49 33.91 -26.42
CA LEU A 21 14.27 33.26 -25.36
C LEU A 21 13.66 33.48 -23.97
N SER A 22 13.20 34.69 -23.70
CA SER A 22 12.55 35.03 -22.42
C SER A 22 11.21 34.30 -22.25
N ALA A 23 10.40 34.25 -23.31
CA ALA A 23 9.13 33.53 -23.32
C ALA A 23 9.33 32.03 -23.08
N ILE A 24 10.28 31.39 -23.77
CA ILE A 24 10.61 29.97 -23.57
C ILE A 24 11.03 29.72 -22.11
N ARG A 25 11.86 30.59 -21.54
CA ARG A 25 12.34 30.44 -20.16
C ARG A 25 11.23 30.56 -19.13
N ILE A 26 10.28 31.48 -19.34
CA ILE A 26 9.11 31.66 -18.46
C ILE A 26 8.14 30.48 -18.59
N LEU A 27 7.98 29.88 -19.78
CA LEU A 27 7.06 28.77 -20.02
C LEU A 27 7.63 27.41 -19.61
N HIS A 28 8.94 27.23 -19.71
CA HIS A 28 9.58 25.95 -19.41
C HIS A 28 9.33 25.49 -17.97
N THR A 29 9.42 26.40 -17.01
CA THR A 29 9.20 26.11 -15.58
C THR A 29 7.80 25.58 -15.28
N PRO A 30 6.70 26.29 -15.60
CA PRO A 30 5.35 25.81 -15.33
C PRO A 30 5.01 24.53 -16.11
N ILE A 31 5.49 24.38 -17.35
CA ILE A 31 5.27 23.15 -18.13
C ILE A 31 5.93 21.94 -17.47
N THR A 32 7.17 22.10 -16.99
CA THR A 32 7.91 21.00 -16.36
C THR A 32 7.26 20.57 -15.04
N GLU A 33 6.76 21.53 -14.25
CA GLU A 33 6.01 21.23 -13.03
C GLU A 33 4.68 20.53 -13.32
N LEU A 34 3.93 20.98 -14.33
CA LEU A 34 2.69 20.33 -14.76
C LEU A 34 2.94 18.89 -15.21
N ILE A 35 3.97 18.63 -16.02
CA ILE A 35 4.33 17.28 -16.46
C ILE A 35 4.70 16.39 -15.26
N LYS A 36 5.48 16.90 -14.31
CA LYS A 36 5.83 16.16 -13.09
C LYS A 36 4.61 15.82 -12.24
N ASN A 37 3.68 16.75 -12.09
CA ASN A 37 2.46 16.54 -11.32
C ASN A 37 1.54 15.52 -12.01
N ILE A 38 1.35 15.61 -13.32
CA ILE A 38 0.57 14.66 -14.11
C ILE A 38 1.20 13.27 -14.06
N ALA A 39 2.53 13.18 -14.19
CA ALA A 39 3.25 11.91 -14.07
C ALA A 39 3.05 11.31 -12.67
N ARG A 40 3.25 12.10 -11.60
CA ARG A 40 3.08 11.62 -10.21
C ARG A 40 1.66 11.11 -9.95
N ILE A 41 0.63 11.80 -10.44
CA ILE A 41 -0.76 11.36 -10.33
C ILE A 41 -0.97 10.05 -11.08
N LYS A 42 -0.49 9.94 -12.32
CA LYS A 42 -0.66 8.74 -13.16
C LYS A 42 0.05 7.52 -12.58
N TYR A 43 1.27 7.69 -12.08
CA TYR A 43 2.01 6.62 -11.40
C TYR A 43 1.32 6.21 -10.09
N GLY A 44 0.91 7.17 -9.26
CA GLY A 44 0.17 6.87 -8.03
C GLY A 44 -1.15 6.15 -8.30
N SER A 45 -1.92 6.57 -9.32
CA SER A 45 -3.17 5.89 -9.69
C SER A 45 -2.95 4.45 -10.16
N PHE A 46 -1.86 4.19 -10.88
CA PHE A 46 -1.54 2.84 -11.36
C PHE A 46 -1.09 1.93 -10.21
N GLU A 47 -0.28 2.43 -9.29
CA GLU A 47 0.11 1.70 -8.08
C GLU A 47 -1.11 1.37 -7.19
N LEU A 48 -2.04 2.31 -7.04
CA LEU A 48 -3.29 2.11 -6.30
C LEU A 48 -4.18 1.03 -6.93
N GLU A 49 -4.31 1.01 -8.25
CA GLU A 49 -5.06 -0.03 -8.98
C GLU A 49 -4.41 -1.42 -8.81
N LEU A 50 -3.07 -1.46 -8.82
CA LEU A 50 -2.33 -2.70 -8.57
C LEU A 50 -2.52 -3.22 -7.14
N ILE A 51 -2.50 -2.32 -6.14
CA ILE A 51 -2.77 -2.65 -4.73
C ILE A 51 -4.20 -3.17 -4.57
N ASP A 52 -5.18 -2.51 -5.18
CA ASP A 52 -6.58 -2.93 -5.14
C ASP A 52 -6.79 -4.32 -5.73
N ARG A 53 -6.08 -4.63 -6.82
CA ARG A 53 -6.09 -5.95 -7.43
C ARG A 53 -5.43 -6.99 -6.52
N LYS A 54 -4.25 -6.71 -5.98
CA LYS A 54 -3.53 -7.63 -5.06
C LYS A 54 -4.36 -7.93 -3.80
N LEU A 55 -5.00 -6.92 -3.20
CA LEU A 55 -5.90 -7.09 -2.06
C LEU A 55 -7.07 -8.04 -2.39
N SER A 56 -7.61 -7.90 -3.60
CA SER A 56 -8.69 -8.76 -4.09
C SER A 56 -8.20 -10.20 -4.28
N GLU A 57 -7.00 -10.40 -4.85
CA GLU A 57 -6.40 -11.72 -5.05
C GLU A 57 -6.09 -12.44 -3.72
N VAL A 58 -5.56 -11.73 -2.72
CA VAL A 58 -5.33 -12.30 -1.37
C VAL A 58 -6.63 -12.79 -0.75
N THR A 59 -7.69 -11.99 -0.86
CA THR A 59 -9.02 -12.34 -0.32
C THR A 59 -9.59 -13.56 -1.04
N ILE A 60 -9.43 -13.67 -2.37
CA ILE A 60 -9.95 -14.79 -3.15
C ILE A 60 -9.20 -16.10 -2.83
N ASN A 61 -7.87 -16.05 -2.75
CA ASN A 61 -7.05 -17.25 -2.49
C ASN A 61 -7.28 -17.82 -1.08
N SER A 62 -7.54 -16.95 -0.12
CA SER A 62 -7.83 -17.35 1.27
C SER A 62 -9.28 -17.88 1.44
N VAL A 63 -10.23 -17.47 0.60
CA VAL A 63 -11.61 -18.01 0.59
C VAL A 63 -11.68 -19.41 -0.04
N GLN A 64 -10.88 -19.70 -1.07
CA GLN A 64 -10.93 -20.99 -1.77
C GLN A 64 -10.47 -22.20 -0.93
N THR A 65 -9.78 -21.97 0.19
CA THR A 65 -9.24 -23.06 1.04
C THR A 65 -10.26 -23.54 2.10
N ASN A 66 -11.33 -22.79 2.39
CA ASN A 66 -12.33 -23.20 3.37
C ASN A 66 -13.73 -22.75 2.95
N ALA A 67 -14.47 -23.62 2.25
CA ALA A 67 -15.87 -23.43 1.86
C ALA A 67 -16.87 -23.33 3.04
N GLU A 68 -16.38 -23.17 4.29
CA GLU A 68 -17.18 -23.09 5.52
C GLU A 68 -16.76 -21.94 6.45
N VAL A 69 -16.13 -20.87 5.96
CA VAL A 69 -15.98 -19.65 6.77
C VAL A 69 -17.26 -18.82 6.67
N SER A 70 -18.30 -19.23 7.38
CA SER A 70 -19.44 -18.35 7.64
C SER A 70 -18.94 -17.12 8.39
N LEU A 71 -19.27 -15.92 7.87
CA LEU A 71 -19.14 -14.67 8.63
C LEU A 71 -20.24 -14.64 9.71
N ASP A 72 -20.19 -15.58 10.65
CA ASP A 72 -21.09 -15.56 11.79
C ASP A 72 -20.75 -14.33 12.63
N SER A 73 -21.66 -13.36 12.60
CA SER A 73 -21.57 -12.09 13.33
C SER A 73 -21.44 -12.25 14.85
N GLU A 74 -21.61 -13.46 15.37
CA GLU A 74 -21.46 -13.79 16.79
C GLU A 74 -20.03 -14.14 17.21
N ASN A 75 -19.12 -14.52 16.29
CA ASN A 75 -17.74 -14.86 16.62
C ASN A 75 -17.03 -13.64 17.26
N PRO A 76 -16.39 -13.79 18.45
CA PRO A 76 -15.62 -12.73 19.11
C PRO A 76 -14.61 -12.02 18.18
N LEU A 77 -13.94 -12.78 17.30
CA LEU A 77 -12.98 -12.25 16.34
C LEU A 77 -13.66 -11.37 15.28
N THR A 78 -14.78 -11.81 14.72
CA THR A 78 -15.58 -11.00 13.78
C THR A 78 -16.11 -9.72 14.44
N LYS A 79 -16.50 -9.78 15.72
CA LYS A 79 -16.88 -8.58 16.48
C LYS A 79 -15.71 -7.62 16.66
N GLU A 80 -14.50 -8.12 16.85
CA GLU A 80 -13.28 -7.30 16.94
C GLU A 80 -12.97 -6.62 15.61
N PHE A 81 -13.00 -7.35 14.49
CA PHE A 81 -12.77 -6.76 13.16
C PHE A 81 -13.86 -5.75 12.76
N ASN A 82 -15.10 -5.96 13.16
CA ASN A 82 -16.17 -4.95 12.98
C ASN A 82 -15.90 -3.66 13.76
N LYS A 83 -15.37 -3.75 14.99
CA LYS A 83 -14.93 -2.56 15.74
C LYS A 83 -13.77 -1.86 15.04
N ILE A 84 -12.84 -2.62 14.45
CA ILE A 84 -11.73 -2.06 13.68
C ILE A 84 -12.23 -1.31 12.44
N ARG A 85 -13.22 -1.85 11.74
CA ARG A 85 -13.85 -1.19 10.59
C ARG A 85 -14.47 0.15 10.97
N ALA A 86 -15.14 0.23 12.11
CA ALA A 86 -15.73 1.47 12.61
C ALA A 86 -14.69 2.57 12.90
N LEU A 87 -13.40 2.21 13.07
CA LEU A 87 -12.32 3.18 13.28
C LEU A 87 -11.92 3.91 11.99
N ILE A 88 -12.30 3.42 10.80
CA ILE A 88 -12.00 4.09 9.52
C ILE A 88 -12.55 5.52 9.54
N THR A 89 -13.84 5.67 9.86
CA THR A 89 -14.51 6.99 9.90
C THR A 89 -14.01 7.86 11.05
N GLN A 90 -13.51 7.26 12.14
CA GLN A 90 -13.12 8.00 13.35
C GLN A 90 -11.66 8.47 13.33
N LYS A 91 -10.76 7.69 12.72
CA LYS A 91 -9.30 7.85 12.81
C LYS A 91 -8.61 7.87 11.44
N GLY A 92 -9.38 7.72 10.36
CA GLY A 92 -8.86 7.57 9.01
C GLY A 92 -8.45 6.12 8.69
N PRO A 93 -8.30 5.79 7.40
CA PRO A 93 -8.13 4.41 6.90
C PRO A 93 -6.82 3.73 7.33
N ARG A 94 -5.74 4.49 7.56
CA ARG A 94 -4.43 3.94 7.94
C ARG A 94 -4.43 3.31 9.33
N PHE A 95 -5.14 3.90 10.28
CA PHE A 95 -5.14 3.42 11.68
C PHE A 95 -5.73 2.01 11.82
N PRO A 96 -6.92 1.70 11.27
CA PRO A 96 -7.48 0.34 11.23
C PRO A 96 -6.57 -0.70 10.59
N ILE A 97 -5.82 -0.36 9.52
CA ILE A 97 -4.87 -1.26 8.87
C ILE A 97 -3.78 -1.71 9.85
N VAL A 98 -3.19 -0.75 10.58
CA VAL A 98 -2.16 -1.05 11.59
C VAL A 98 -2.73 -1.92 12.72
N VAL A 99 -3.94 -1.62 13.17
CA VAL A 99 -4.59 -2.40 14.23
C VAL A 99 -4.91 -3.82 13.77
N ALA A 100 -5.43 -3.99 12.56
CA ALA A 100 -5.70 -5.30 11.96
C ALA A 100 -4.42 -6.13 11.81
N TRP A 101 -3.34 -5.53 11.29
CA TRP A 101 -2.06 -6.22 11.14
C TRP A 101 -1.48 -6.69 12.47
N ARG A 102 -1.62 -5.87 13.52
CA ARG A 102 -1.17 -6.23 14.87
C ARG A 102 -1.89 -7.48 15.41
N ILE A 103 -3.18 -7.66 15.12
CA ILE A 103 -3.91 -8.88 15.51
C ILE A 103 -3.25 -10.11 14.89
N ILE A 104 -2.93 -10.06 13.60
CA ILE A 104 -2.26 -11.18 12.90
C ILE A 104 -0.90 -11.49 13.53
N LYS A 105 -0.08 -10.47 13.78
CA LYS A 105 1.24 -10.65 14.40
C LYS A 105 1.14 -11.21 15.82
N ASN A 106 0.15 -10.78 16.61
CA ASN A 106 -0.06 -11.31 17.95
C ASN A 106 -0.45 -12.80 17.90
N ARG A 107 -1.39 -13.17 17.01
CA ARG A 107 -1.78 -14.58 16.81
C ARG A 107 -0.61 -15.44 16.34
N LEU A 108 0.20 -14.93 15.42
CA LEU A 108 1.43 -15.62 14.99
C LEU A 108 2.37 -15.85 16.19
N GLY A 109 2.53 -14.83 17.04
CA GLY A 109 3.33 -14.92 18.27
C GLY A 109 2.80 -15.94 19.27
N GLU A 110 1.48 -16.05 19.43
CA GLU A 110 0.83 -17.08 20.26
C GLU A 110 1.16 -18.49 19.72
N ILE A 111 0.99 -18.73 18.42
CA ILE A 111 1.31 -20.03 17.78
C ILE A 111 2.77 -20.41 17.99
N ILE A 112 3.69 -19.45 17.83
CA ILE A 112 5.13 -19.64 18.07
C ILE A 112 5.39 -20.13 19.49
N VAL A 113 4.75 -19.48 20.48
CA VAL A 113 4.91 -19.82 21.89
C VAL A 113 4.32 -21.21 22.18
N ASP A 114 3.09 -21.46 21.72
CA ASP A 114 2.37 -22.71 21.95
C ASP A 114 3.11 -23.92 21.37
N HIS A 115 3.75 -23.74 20.21
CA HIS A 115 4.53 -24.77 19.54
C HIS A 115 6.01 -24.81 19.97
N ASN A 116 6.40 -24.03 20.99
CA ASN A 116 7.78 -23.93 21.49
C ASN A 116 8.81 -23.69 20.36
N VAL A 117 8.47 -22.82 19.42
CA VAL A 117 9.34 -22.48 18.29
C VAL A 117 10.36 -21.45 18.75
N SER A 118 11.63 -21.86 18.83
CA SER A 118 12.74 -20.96 19.09
C SER A 118 13.32 -20.40 17.79
N PHE A 119 13.59 -19.10 17.81
CA PHE A 119 14.31 -18.40 16.76
C PHE A 119 15.73 -18.12 17.22
N SER A 120 16.71 -18.50 16.39
CA SER A 120 18.09 -18.09 16.61
C SER A 120 18.29 -16.70 16.02
N SER A 121 19.06 -15.85 16.69
CA SER A 121 19.48 -14.56 16.12
C SER A 121 20.28 -14.69 14.81
N ASN A 122 20.78 -15.89 14.51
CA ASN A 122 21.51 -16.21 13.29
C ASN A 122 20.62 -16.81 12.20
N ASP A 123 19.35 -17.09 12.49
CA ASP A 123 18.40 -17.56 11.48
C ASP A 123 17.90 -16.36 10.67
N SER A 124 18.29 -16.28 9.41
CA SER A 124 17.87 -15.21 8.50
C SER A 124 16.50 -15.46 7.87
N ARG A 125 15.86 -16.59 8.17
CA ARG A 125 14.52 -16.91 7.66
C ARG A 125 13.45 -16.16 8.43
N ASP A 126 12.40 -15.75 7.72
CA ASP A 126 11.23 -15.14 8.34
C ASP A 126 10.51 -16.14 9.26
N GLU A 127 9.93 -15.65 10.36
CA GLU A 127 9.18 -16.46 11.33
C GLU A 127 8.17 -17.39 10.65
N ILE A 128 7.46 -16.88 9.63
CA ILE A 128 6.45 -17.61 8.88
C ILE A 128 7.03 -18.78 8.06
N ASP A 129 8.27 -18.64 7.55
CA ASP A 129 8.94 -19.72 6.81
C ASP A 129 9.33 -20.85 7.74
N ILE A 130 9.77 -20.53 8.95
CA ILE A 130 10.13 -21.52 9.95
C ILE A 130 8.90 -22.31 10.41
N LEU A 131 7.75 -21.65 10.59
CA LEU A 131 6.50 -22.33 10.91
C LEU A 131 6.05 -23.28 9.79
N TYR A 132 6.22 -22.87 8.54
CA TYR A 132 5.92 -23.71 7.38
C TYR A 132 6.87 -24.92 7.27
N ASP A 133 8.18 -24.70 7.42
CA ASP A 133 9.19 -25.77 7.39
C ASP A 133 8.95 -26.83 8.47
N ARG A 134 8.44 -26.39 9.64
CA ARG A 134 8.04 -27.26 10.76
C ARG A 134 6.67 -27.91 10.57
N LYS A 135 5.97 -27.62 9.46
CA LYS A 135 4.61 -28.12 9.15
C LYS A 135 3.57 -27.73 10.20
N ILE A 136 3.78 -26.62 10.91
CA ILE A 136 2.80 -26.04 11.84
C ILE A 136 1.71 -25.32 11.06
N ILE A 137 2.10 -24.64 9.99
CA ILE A 137 1.19 -23.98 9.05
C ILE A 137 1.30 -24.62 7.67
N ASP A 138 0.23 -24.53 6.89
CA ASP A 138 0.26 -24.91 5.48
C ASP A 138 0.83 -23.80 4.58
N LEU A 139 1.02 -24.15 3.30
CA LEU A 139 1.53 -23.22 2.28
C LEU A 139 0.59 -22.02 2.08
N ASN A 140 -0.72 -22.23 2.20
CA ASN A 140 -1.71 -21.19 1.96
C ASN A 140 -1.66 -20.11 3.04
N ILE A 141 -1.54 -20.49 4.32
CA ILE A 141 -1.38 -19.58 5.45
C ILE A 141 -0.06 -18.81 5.31
N ARG A 142 1.02 -19.50 4.97
CA ARG A 142 2.33 -18.88 4.75
C ARG A 142 2.27 -17.81 3.64
N ASP A 143 1.75 -18.17 2.47
CA ASP A 143 1.70 -17.28 1.32
C ASP A 143 0.71 -16.13 1.54
N SER A 144 -0.43 -16.39 2.19
CA SER A 144 -1.39 -15.34 2.58
C SER A 144 -0.75 -14.34 3.55
N PHE A 145 0.01 -14.81 4.54
CA PHE A 145 0.72 -13.94 5.47
C PHE A 145 1.77 -13.09 4.76
N LYS A 146 2.59 -13.69 3.88
CA LYS A 146 3.62 -12.94 3.13
C LYS A 146 3.00 -11.87 2.24
N ASN A 147 1.97 -12.23 1.48
CA ASN A 147 1.27 -11.27 0.62
C ASN A 147 0.63 -10.14 1.43
N LEU A 148 0.02 -10.46 2.57
CA LEU A 148 -0.59 -9.44 3.44
C LEU A 148 0.47 -8.56 4.11
N ASN A 149 1.65 -9.09 4.46
CA ASN A 149 2.77 -8.33 4.98
C ASN A 149 3.32 -7.34 3.93
N GLU A 150 3.49 -7.78 2.68
CA GLU A 150 3.89 -6.88 1.59
C GLU A 150 2.88 -5.74 1.42
N LEU A 151 1.59 -6.06 1.41
CA LEU A 151 0.52 -5.06 1.32
C LEU A 151 0.51 -4.12 2.53
N PHE A 152 0.76 -4.64 3.73
CA PHE A 152 0.87 -3.83 4.94
C PHE A 152 2.01 -2.82 4.82
N ILE A 153 3.20 -3.25 4.38
CA ILE A 153 4.36 -2.38 4.22
C ILE A 153 4.06 -1.27 3.20
N ILE A 154 3.47 -1.62 2.05
CA ILE A 154 3.11 -0.65 1.01
C ILE A 154 2.07 0.34 1.53
N LEU A 155 0.98 -0.15 2.14
CA LEU A 155 -0.09 0.70 2.67
C LEU A 155 0.38 1.54 3.86
N ALA A 156 1.34 1.07 4.65
CA ALA A 156 1.91 1.83 5.75
C ALA A 156 2.73 3.03 5.27
N ASP A 157 3.32 2.97 4.07
CA ASP A 157 4.14 4.04 3.50
C ASP A 157 3.34 5.02 2.61
N TYR A 158 2.13 4.63 2.19
CA TYR A 158 1.28 5.46 1.32
C TYR A 158 0.52 6.55 2.09
N ASP A 159 0.60 7.80 1.61
CA ASP A 159 -0.06 8.97 2.23
C ASP A 159 -1.58 8.99 2.01
N GLN A 160 -2.06 8.46 0.87
CA GLN A 160 -3.48 8.44 0.53
C GLN A 160 -3.96 7.00 0.36
N ILE A 161 -4.63 6.52 1.41
CA ILE A 161 -5.30 5.21 1.42
C ILE A 161 -6.80 5.45 1.35
N SER A 162 -7.51 4.75 0.48
CA SER A 162 -8.97 4.84 0.41
C SER A 162 -9.65 4.00 1.50
N GLU A 163 -10.89 4.34 1.85
CA GLU A 163 -11.70 3.51 2.75
C GLU A 163 -11.92 2.09 2.18
N SER A 164 -12.07 1.97 0.86
CA SER A 164 -12.21 0.69 0.17
C SER A 164 -10.98 -0.20 0.39
N GLN A 165 -9.78 0.34 0.20
CA GLN A 165 -8.52 -0.38 0.43
C GLN A 165 -8.35 -0.81 1.89
N ALA A 166 -8.68 0.08 2.83
CA ALA A 166 -8.66 -0.27 4.24
C ALA A 166 -9.64 -1.40 4.56
N ASN A 167 -10.87 -1.35 4.04
CA ASN A 167 -11.85 -2.41 4.21
C ASN A 167 -11.34 -3.75 3.65
N LYS A 168 -10.81 -3.78 2.43
CA LYS A 168 -10.26 -5.01 1.84
C LYS A 168 -9.09 -5.58 2.65
N PHE A 169 -8.21 -4.73 3.18
CA PHE A 169 -7.12 -5.18 4.03
C PHE A 169 -7.63 -5.78 5.34
N ILE A 170 -8.65 -5.15 5.95
CA ILE A 170 -9.32 -5.67 7.15
C ILE A 170 -9.97 -7.03 6.84
N ASP A 171 -10.63 -7.18 5.70
CA ASP A 171 -11.28 -8.44 5.30
C ASP A 171 -10.25 -9.58 5.13
N ALA A 172 -9.14 -9.30 4.42
CA ALA A 172 -8.05 -10.24 4.25
C ALA A 172 -7.38 -10.60 5.58
N SER A 173 -7.25 -9.62 6.48
CA SER A 173 -6.74 -9.84 7.83
C SER A 173 -7.69 -10.71 8.66
N GLU A 174 -8.99 -10.43 8.65
CA GLU A 174 -9.98 -11.23 9.39
C GLU A 174 -9.93 -12.70 8.96
N LEU A 175 -9.85 -12.94 7.64
CA LEU A 175 -9.81 -14.28 7.10
C LEU A 175 -8.52 -15.03 7.46
N LEU A 176 -7.37 -14.37 7.39
CA LEU A 176 -6.11 -14.95 7.84
C LEU A 176 -6.12 -15.22 9.35
N ALA A 177 -6.65 -14.31 10.16
CA ALA A 177 -6.78 -14.50 11.61
C ALA A 177 -7.64 -15.73 11.94
N LYS A 178 -8.76 -15.93 11.24
CA LYS A 178 -9.63 -17.11 11.39
C LYS A 178 -8.92 -18.40 11.01
N ASN A 179 -8.07 -18.38 9.99
CA ASN A 179 -7.28 -19.56 9.61
C ASN A 179 -6.19 -19.87 10.65
N LEU A 180 -5.58 -18.84 11.25
CA LEU A 180 -4.61 -19.00 12.33
C LEU A 180 -5.24 -19.49 13.64
N GLU A 181 -6.49 -19.13 13.93
CA GLU A 181 -7.23 -19.57 15.14
C GLU A 181 -7.52 -21.09 15.16
N LYS A 182 -7.39 -21.77 14.02
CA LYS A 182 -7.61 -23.22 13.90
C LYS A 182 -6.37 -24.08 14.23
N LEU A 183 -5.22 -23.45 14.50
CA LEU A 183 -3.93 -24.08 14.76
C LEU A 183 -3.65 -24.17 16.26
#